data_AF-A0A1G1CED7-F1
#
_entry.id   AF-A0A1G1CED7-F1
#
_cell.length_a   1.000
_cell.length_b   1.000
_cell.length_c   1.000
_cell.angle_alpha   90.00
_cell.angle_beta   90.00
_cell.angle_gamma   90.00
#
_symmetry.space_group_name_H-M   'P 1'
#
loop_
_entity.id
_entity.type
_entity.pdbx_description
1 polymer ?
#
loop_
_entity_poly.entity_id
_entity_poly.type
_entity_poly.pdbx_seq_one_letter_code
_entity_poly.pdbx_strand_id
1 'polypeptide(L)'
;MCTEAWPSETRRRILKQPWRNSPIPCIAAPFGLCSAAWPLSGTQTAAGQSCDCGHTVIAVDGGGTVRRCHFVPEPLGNLYDDGLANLLRLRPCPNATCWCHIGYVHLHALPLREQFSSGILERIPVF
;
A
#
# COMPACT_ATOMS: atom_id res chain seq x y z
N MET A 1 16.40 24.87 -12.05
CA MET A 1 15.23 25.72 -12.38
C MET A 1 14.43 25.00 -13.46
N CYS A 2 13.30 24.37 -13.11
CA CYS A 2 12.36 23.79 -14.07
C CYS A 2 11.18 24.76 -14.18
N THR A 3 11.03 25.45 -15.31
CA THR A 3 10.00 26.48 -15.50
C THR A 3 9.28 26.29 -16.83
N GLU A 4 8.61 25.16 -17.04
CA GLU A 4 7.52 25.13 -18.03
C GLU A 4 6.29 24.48 -17.42
N ALA A 5 5.29 25.34 -17.20
CA ALA A 5 3.96 24.97 -16.73
C ALA A 5 3.17 24.30 -17.85
N TRP A 6 2.44 23.24 -17.51
CA TRP A 6 1.60 22.47 -18.42
C TRP A 6 0.55 23.32 -19.16
N PRO A 7 0.28 23.06 -20.46
CA PRO A 7 -0.81 23.71 -21.19
C PRO A 7 -2.17 23.50 -20.51
N SER A 8 -2.96 24.57 -20.41
CA SER A 8 -4.21 24.64 -19.64
C SER A 8 -5.32 23.69 -20.13
N GLU A 9 -5.27 23.29 -21.40
CA GLU A 9 -6.21 22.34 -22.02
C GLU A 9 -6.05 20.94 -21.45
N THR A 10 -4.80 20.50 -21.23
CA THR A 10 -4.47 19.17 -20.70
C THR A 10 -4.89 19.03 -19.23
N ARG A 11 -4.83 20.12 -18.46
CA ARG A 11 -5.27 20.17 -17.06
C ARG A 11 -6.78 19.94 -16.91
N ARG A 12 -7.59 20.44 -17.85
CA ARG A 12 -9.06 20.33 -17.80
C ARG A 12 -9.58 18.93 -18.12
N ARG A 13 -8.84 18.15 -18.91
CA ARG A 13 -9.26 16.81 -19.35
C ARG A 13 -9.03 15.73 -18.28
N ILE A 14 -8.02 15.90 -17.44
CA ILE A 14 -7.66 14.95 -16.35
C ILE A 14 -8.60 15.11 -15.15
N LEU A 15 -8.95 16.33 -14.78
CA LEU A 15 -9.81 16.61 -13.60
C LEU A 15 -11.27 16.16 -13.75
N LYS A 16 -11.71 15.77 -14.95
CA LYS A 16 -13.11 15.41 -15.25
C LYS A 16 -13.37 13.91 -15.42
N GLN A 17 -12.37 13.04 -15.26
CA GLN A 17 -12.60 11.59 -15.41
C GLN A 17 -13.04 10.93 -14.10
N PRO A 18 -14.05 10.05 -14.13
CA PRO A 18 -14.44 9.27 -12.95
C PRO A 18 -13.34 8.26 -12.61
N TRP A 19 -12.73 8.47 -11.44
CA TRP A 19 -11.62 7.71 -10.84
C TRP A 19 -11.86 6.19 -10.67
N ARG A 20 -13.04 5.67 -11.05
CA ARG A 20 -13.42 4.28 -10.76
C ARG A 20 -12.80 3.25 -11.67
N ASN A 21 -12.42 3.57 -12.91
CA ASN A 21 -11.96 2.58 -13.90
C ASN A 21 -10.93 3.08 -14.93
N SER A 22 -10.26 4.22 -14.70
CA SER A 22 -9.22 4.69 -15.64
C SER A 22 -7.85 4.12 -15.26
N PRO A 23 -7.11 3.44 -16.15
CA PRO A 23 -5.66 3.37 -15.99
C PRO A 23 -5.17 4.81 -15.99
N ILE A 24 -4.55 5.25 -14.89
CA ILE A 24 -3.99 6.59 -14.78
C ILE A 24 -3.10 6.79 -16.03
N PRO A 25 -3.38 7.77 -16.89
CA PRO A 25 -2.60 7.94 -18.10
C PRO A 25 -1.20 8.36 -17.67
N CYS A 26 -0.24 7.49 -17.98
CA CYS A 26 1.19 7.74 -17.87
C CYS A 26 1.51 9.07 -18.57
N ILE A 27 1.68 10.12 -17.79
CA ILE A 27 2.47 11.26 -18.24
C ILE A 27 3.90 10.83 -18.01
N ALA A 28 4.59 10.62 -19.13
CA ALA A 28 5.99 10.23 -19.20
C ALA A 28 6.85 11.08 -18.25
N ALA A 29 7.16 10.53 -17.07
CA ALA A 29 8.40 10.87 -16.41
C ALA A 29 9.52 10.38 -17.35
N PRO A 30 10.61 11.15 -17.55
CA PRO A 30 11.76 10.67 -18.29
C PRO A 30 12.19 9.32 -17.71
N PHE A 31 12.49 8.40 -18.61
CA PHE A 31 12.66 6.94 -18.48
C PHE A 31 13.73 6.47 -17.47
N GLY A 32 13.74 6.98 -16.24
CA GLY A 32 14.71 6.62 -15.20
C GLY A 32 14.22 6.69 -13.75
N LEU A 33 12.97 7.11 -13.50
CA LEU A 33 12.42 7.24 -12.14
C LEU A 33 11.02 6.62 -11.98
N CYS A 34 10.65 5.67 -12.85
CA CYS A 34 9.58 4.74 -12.50
C CYS A 34 10.21 3.71 -11.56
N SER A 35 10.16 3.96 -10.24
CA SER A 35 10.71 3.03 -9.25
C SER A 35 10.17 1.62 -9.54
N ALA A 36 11.02 0.59 -9.49
CA ALA A 36 10.67 -0.80 -9.79
C ALA A 36 9.53 -1.36 -8.91
N ALA A 37 9.04 -0.57 -7.95
CA ALA A 37 7.92 -0.83 -7.06
C ALA A 37 6.53 -0.50 -7.63
N TRP A 38 6.43 0.22 -8.74
CA TRP A 38 5.13 0.59 -9.33
C TRP A 38 4.21 -0.62 -9.63
N PRO A 39 4.71 -1.79 -10.12
CA PRO A 39 3.90 -3.00 -10.30
C PRO A 39 3.32 -3.57 -9.00
N LEU A 40 3.84 -3.14 -7.84
CA LEU A 40 3.46 -3.63 -6.52
C LEU A 40 2.38 -2.76 -5.84
N SER A 41 2.02 -1.63 -6.45
CA SER A 41 1.03 -0.69 -5.88
C SER A 41 -0.40 -0.91 -6.40
N GLY A 42 -0.57 -1.87 -7.33
CA GLY A 42 -1.86 -2.27 -7.88
C GLY A 42 -2.61 -3.28 -7.01
N THR A 43 -3.80 -3.64 -7.47
CA THR A 43 -4.65 -4.66 -6.85
C THR A 43 -4.03 -6.06 -7.01
N GLN A 44 -3.85 -6.79 -5.90
CA GLN A 44 -3.17 -8.09 -5.90
C GLN A 44 -4.13 -9.23 -5.58
N THR A 45 -3.94 -10.41 -6.18
CA THR A 45 -4.60 -11.63 -5.71
C THR A 45 -4.02 -12.03 -4.35
N ALA A 46 -4.89 -12.25 -3.37
CA ALA A 46 -4.49 -12.43 -1.97
C ALA A 46 -5.14 -13.64 -1.29
N ALA A 47 -6.12 -14.29 -1.92
CA ALA A 47 -6.88 -15.41 -1.33
C ALA A 47 -5.94 -16.45 -0.69
N GLY A 48 -5.97 -16.57 0.64
CA GLY A 48 -5.17 -17.56 1.38
C GLY A 48 -3.66 -17.29 1.45
N GLN A 49 -3.16 -16.22 0.83
CA GLN A 49 -1.74 -15.88 0.89
C GLN A 49 -1.35 -15.32 2.26
N SER A 50 -0.15 -15.68 2.73
CA SER A 50 0.46 -15.10 3.92
C SER A 50 0.72 -13.61 3.74
N CYS A 51 0.46 -12.84 4.79
CA CYS A 51 0.58 -11.39 4.79
C CYS A 51 1.17 -10.94 6.13
N ASP A 52 2.11 -9.99 6.12
CA ASP A 52 2.70 -9.46 7.35
C ASP A 52 1.73 -8.59 8.16
N CYS A 53 0.62 -8.19 7.55
CA CYS A 53 -0.48 -7.46 8.20
C CYS A 53 -1.10 -8.28 9.34
N GLY A 54 -0.97 -7.76 10.56
CA GLY A 54 -1.33 -8.39 11.82
C GLY A 54 -0.18 -9.12 12.53
N HIS A 55 1.03 -9.12 11.97
CA HIS A 55 2.24 -9.72 12.55
C HIS A 55 3.34 -8.70 12.79
N THR A 56 3.89 -8.10 11.72
CA THR A 56 4.93 -7.06 11.83
C THR A 56 4.46 -5.70 11.31
N VAL A 57 3.25 -5.63 10.76
CA VAL A 57 2.60 -4.41 10.29
C VAL A 57 1.17 -4.40 10.83
N ILE A 58 0.73 -3.28 11.39
CA ILE A 58 -0.61 -3.09 11.93
C ILE A 58 -1.16 -1.73 11.50
N ALA A 59 -2.48 -1.61 11.48
CA ALA A 59 -3.16 -0.33 11.39
C ALA A 59 -3.73 0.00 12.77
N VAL A 60 -3.50 1.22 13.24
CA VAL A 60 -4.04 1.71 14.51
C VAL A 60 -4.81 2.99 14.23
N ASP A 61 -6.04 3.10 14.72
CA ASP A 61 -6.81 4.34 14.63
C ASP A 61 -6.56 5.28 15.82
N GLY A 62 -7.13 6.48 15.78
CA GLY A 62 -6.92 7.49 16.83
C GLY A 62 -7.42 7.07 18.22
N GLY A 63 -8.32 6.09 18.31
CA GLY A 63 -8.80 5.51 19.56
C GLY A 63 -7.92 4.38 20.10
N GLY A 64 -6.86 4.00 19.37
CA GLY A 64 -5.98 2.90 19.73
C GLY A 64 -6.44 1.54 19.22
N THR A 65 -7.53 1.44 18.46
CA THR A 65 -8.00 0.14 17.94
C THR A 65 -6.97 -0.43 16.98
N VAL A 66 -6.40 -1.58 17.32
CA VAL A 66 -5.44 -2.30 16.50
C VAL A 66 -6.21 -3.18 15.51
N ARG A 67 -5.90 -3.04 14.23
CA ARG A 67 -6.38 -3.92 13.16
C ARG A 67 -5.19 -4.49 12.41
N ARG A 68 -5.40 -5.66 11.79
CA ARG A 68 -4.36 -6.26 10.96
C ARG A 68 -4.03 -5.42 9.72
N CYS A 69 -5.04 -4.81 9.09
CA CYS A 69 -4.89 -3.87 7.98
C CYS A 69 -6.13 -2.99 7.88
N HIS A 70 -6.10 -1.98 7.01
CA HIS A 70 -7.22 -1.07 6.83
C HIS A 70 -8.48 -1.73 6.23
N PHE A 71 -8.32 -2.78 5.42
CA PHE A 71 -9.42 -3.41 4.66
C PHE A 71 -10.05 -4.62 5.36
N VAL A 72 -9.49 -5.08 6.47
CA VAL A 72 -10.10 -6.14 7.30
C VAL A 72 -10.60 -5.46 8.57
N PRO A 73 -11.92 -5.31 8.73
CA PRO A 73 -12.48 -4.47 9.78
C PRO A 73 -12.33 -5.06 11.19
N GLU A 74 -12.15 -6.37 11.28
CA GLU A 74 -12.03 -7.13 12.54
C GLU A 74 -10.90 -6.56 13.42
N PRO A 75 -11.23 -6.01 14.60
CA PRO A 75 -10.24 -5.57 15.57
C PRO A 75 -9.41 -6.76 16.08
N LEU A 76 -8.13 -6.52 16.32
CA LEU A 76 -7.27 -7.44 17.06
C LEU A 76 -7.29 -7.14 18.56
N GLY A 77 -7.46 -5.87 18.94
CA GLY A 77 -7.42 -5.38 20.32
C GLY A 77 -7.27 -3.86 20.36
N ASN A 78 -6.86 -3.31 21.49
CA ASN A 78 -6.53 -1.89 21.67
C ASN A 78 -5.07 -1.72 22.13
N LEU A 79 -4.33 -0.81 21.50
CA LEU A 79 -2.91 -0.52 21.80
C LEU A 79 -2.67 -0.06 23.24
N TYR A 80 -3.67 0.59 23.85
CA TYR A 80 -3.56 1.15 25.20
C TYR A 80 -3.97 0.15 26.28
N ASP A 81 -4.85 -0.79 25.96
CA ASP A 81 -5.42 -1.74 26.93
C ASP A 81 -4.73 -3.11 26.87
N ASP A 82 -4.28 -3.53 25.69
CA ASP A 82 -3.73 -4.86 25.45
C ASP A 82 -2.20 -4.83 25.29
N GLY A 83 -1.54 -5.89 25.77
CA GLY A 83 -0.14 -6.13 25.44
C GLY A 83 0.01 -6.41 23.94
N LEU A 84 0.60 -5.48 23.18
CA LEU A 84 0.69 -5.57 21.71
C LEU A 84 1.24 -6.92 21.22
N ALA A 85 2.25 -7.47 21.87
CA ALA A 85 2.84 -8.76 21.53
C ALA A 85 1.81 -9.91 21.52
N ASN A 86 0.75 -9.83 22.33
CA ASN A 86 -0.31 -10.84 22.38
C ASN A 86 -1.26 -10.76 21.18
N LEU A 87 -1.32 -9.61 20.50
CA LEU A 87 -2.20 -9.38 19.36
C LEU A 87 -1.55 -9.85 18.04
N LEU A 88 -0.22 -9.81 17.98
CA LEU A 88 0.57 -10.01 16.76
C LEU A 88 0.71 -11.49 16.42
N ARG A 89 0.25 -11.87 15.22
CA ARG A 89 0.37 -13.22 14.68
C ARG A 89 0.25 -13.23 13.16
N LEU A 90 1.05 -14.07 12.51
CA LEU A 90 0.94 -14.30 11.07
C LEU A 90 -0.41 -14.95 10.73
N ARG A 91 -1.11 -14.40 9.73
CA ARG A 91 -2.45 -14.85 9.31
C ARG A 91 -2.57 -14.79 7.77
N PRO A 92 -3.25 -15.74 7.12
CA PRO A 92 -3.59 -15.60 5.71
C PRO A 92 -4.53 -14.40 5.50
N CYS A 93 -4.50 -13.78 4.33
CA CYS A 93 -5.46 -12.73 3.97
C CYS A 93 -6.86 -13.36 3.75
N PRO A 94 -7.94 -12.85 4.40
CA PRO A 94 -9.30 -13.37 4.21
C PRO A 94 -9.91 -12.87 2.91
N ASN A 95 -9.37 -11.77 2.35
CA ASN A 95 -9.87 -11.19 1.12
C ASN A 95 -9.27 -11.93 -0.08
N ALA A 96 -10.11 -12.23 -1.07
CA ALA A 96 -9.65 -12.81 -2.33
C ALA A 96 -8.68 -11.89 -3.08
N THR A 97 -8.89 -10.59 -2.92
CA THR A 97 -8.17 -9.52 -3.58
C THR A 97 -7.71 -8.49 -2.54
N CYS A 98 -6.41 -8.17 -2.54
CA CYS A 98 -5.84 -7.13 -1.70
C CYS A 98 -6.00 -5.77 -2.38
N TRP A 99 -6.67 -4.86 -1.67
CA TRP A 99 -6.94 -3.49 -2.10
C TRP A 99 -6.05 -2.45 -1.39
N CYS A 100 -4.97 -2.89 -0.73
CA CYS A 100 -3.97 -2.00 -0.14
C CYS A 100 -3.17 -1.28 -1.23
N HIS A 101 -3.80 -0.32 -1.89
CA HIS A 101 -3.18 0.58 -2.84
C HIS A 101 -2.40 1.67 -2.08
N ILE A 102 -1.48 2.35 -2.77
CA ILE A 102 -0.49 3.29 -2.20
C ILE A 102 0.61 2.56 -1.41
N GLY A 103 1.06 1.39 -1.88
CA GLY A 103 2.26 0.76 -1.33
C GLY A 103 2.11 0.29 0.12
N TYR A 104 0.93 -0.13 0.56
CA TYR A 104 0.75 -0.77 1.88
C TYR A 104 0.34 -2.24 1.75
N VAL A 105 0.57 -2.84 0.58
CA VAL A 105 0.50 -4.30 0.43
C VAL A 105 1.72 -4.92 1.12
N HIS A 106 1.49 -5.99 1.87
CA HIS A 106 2.52 -6.75 2.58
C HIS A 106 2.34 -8.26 2.42
N LEU A 107 1.88 -8.68 1.22
CA LEU A 107 1.81 -10.09 0.85
C LEU A 107 3.21 -10.66 0.71
N HIS A 108 3.46 -11.83 1.29
CA HIS A 108 4.77 -12.51 1.21
C HIS A 108 5.13 -12.94 -0.20
N ALA A 109 4.14 -13.14 -1.08
CA ALA A 109 4.37 -13.52 -2.48
C ALA A 109 4.99 -12.38 -3.32
N LEU A 110 5.12 -11.17 -2.76
CA LEU A 110 5.69 -10.02 -3.44
C LEU A 110 7.12 -9.76 -2.91
N PRO A 111 8.08 -9.34 -3.77
CA PRO A 111 9.48 -9.14 -3.40
C PRO A 111 9.72 -7.83 -2.60
N LEU A 112 8.77 -7.43 -1.77
CA LEU A 112 8.79 -6.14 -1.06
C LEU A 112 9.89 -6.09 0.00
N ARG A 113 10.10 -7.18 0.73
CA ARG A 113 11.13 -7.24 1.78
C ARG A 113 12.53 -7.21 1.18
N GLU A 114 12.72 -7.86 0.03
CA GLU A 114 13.99 -7.84 -0.69
C GLU A 114 14.29 -6.44 -1.25
N GLN A 115 13.28 -5.79 -1.82
CA GLN A 115 13.45 -4.49 -2.46
C GLN A 115 13.63 -3.34 -1.46
N PHE A 116 12.93 -3.39 -0.32
CA PHE A 116 12.85 -2.27 0.62
C PHE A 116 13.50 -2.53 1.98
N SER A 117 13.64 -3.79 2.40
CA SER A 117 14.24 -4.16 3.69
C SER A 117 13.72 -3.30 4.86
N SER A 118 14.58 -2.57 5.56
CA SER A 118 14.22 -1.67 6.66
C SER A 118 13.39 -0.45 6.24
N GLY A 119 13.43 -0.06 4.97
CA GLY A 119 12.64 1.04 4.39
C GLY A 119 11.29 0.60 3.82
N ILE A 120 10.75 -0.55 4.22
CA ILE A 120 9.51 -1.12 3.67
C ILE A 120 8.27 -0.26 3.95
N LEU A 121 8.21 0.45 5.07
CA LEU A 121 7.07 1.30 5.42
C LEU A 121 7.13 2.64 4.67
N GLU A 122 8.33 3.19 4.53
CA GLU A 122 8.62 4.45 3.84
C GLU A 122 8.74 4.26 2.32
N ARG A 123 8.80 3.00 1.86
CA ARG A 123 9.08 2.60 0.48
C ARG A 123 10.37 3.21 -0.07
N ILE A 124 11.41 3.21 0.76
CA ILE A 124 12.77 3.61 0.38
C ILE A 124 13.55 2.33 0.01
N PRO A 125 13.91 2.13 -1.27
CA PRO A 125 14.62 0.92 -1.66
C PRO A 125 16.06 0.89 -1.15
N VAL A 126 16.60 -0.31 -1.02
CA VAL A 126 18.02 -0.54 -0.72
C VAL A 126 18.78 -0.72 -2.03
N PHE A 127 19.39 0.35 -2.56
CA PHE A 127 20.29 0.31 -3.71
C PHE A 127 21.56 1.11 -3.43
#